data_AF-A0A8C4L8T5-F1
#
_entry.id   AF-A0A8C4L8T5-F1
#
_cell.length_a   1.000
_cell.length_b   1.000
_cell.length_c   1.000
_cell.angle_alpha   90.00
_cell.angle_beta   90.00
_cell.angle_gamma   90.00
#
_symmetry.space_group_name_H-M   'P 1'
#
loop_
_entity.id
_entity.type
_entity.pdbx_description
1 polymer ?
#
loop_
_entity_poly.entity_id
_entity_poly.type
_entity_poly.pdbx_seq_one_letter_code
_entity_poly.pdbx_strand_id
1 'polypeptide(L)'
;MGGIKVVTRRIKGGGLGTPHQSESLHPCHVRDQRTTAASIMKLVTVLMLVALPLYCYAGSGCQLLEDVVEKTITAELSPAEYVEAIQEFIPDEATEKAAIQLKQCYLKQSNETLNDFRKMMNSMYNSAYCAPF
;
A
#
# COMPACT_ATOMS: atom_id res chain seq x y z
N MET A 1 32.43 14.88 34.95
CA MET A 1 31.70 16.09 35.39
C MET A 1 31.99 17.22 34.41
N GLY A 2 31.06 17.51 33.50
CA GLY A 2 31.19 18.59 32.52
C GLY A 2 29.78 19.04 32.12
N GLY A 3 29.27 20.06 32.80
CA GLY A 3 27.90 20.54 32.65
C GLY A 3 27.75 21.48 31.45
N ILE A 4 26.69 21.28 30.68
CA ILE A 4 26.30 22.16 29.58
C ILE A 4 25.41 23.27 30.16
N LYS A 5 25.86 24.52 30.03
CA LYS A 5 25.13 25.72 30.47
C LYS A 5 24.10 26.13 29.41
N VAL A 6 22.82 26.13 29.80
CA VAL A 6 21.69 26.69 29.05
C VAL A 6 21.78 28.21 29.08
N VAL A 7 21.79 28.85 27.90
CA VAL A 7 21.72 30.32 27.75
C VAL A 7 20.28 30.71 27.45
N THR A 8 19.61 31.31 28.44
CA THR A 8 18.29 31.95 28.29
C THR A 8 18.47 33.43 27.96
N ARG A 9 17.96 33.89 26.81
CA ARG A 9 17.82 35.33 26.54
C ARG A 9 16.47 35.83 27.02
N ARG A 10 16.53 36.80 27.94
CA ARG A 10 15.43 37.59 28.48
C ARG A 10 15.31 38.87 27.66
N ILE A 11 14.20 39.10 26.96
CA ILE A 11 13.88 40.41 26.37
C ILE A 11 12.94 41.14 27.32
N LYS A 12 13.34 42.36 27.71
CA LYS A 12 12.67 43.21 28.69
C LYS A 12 12.03 44.41 27.98
N GLY A 13 10.70 44.43 27.97
CA GLY A 13 9.82 45.57 28.34
C GLY A 13 9.79 46.88 27.52
N GLY A 14 8.56 47.29 27.21
CA GLY A 14 8.12 48.68 26.95
C GLY A 14 6.81 48.67 26.15
N GLY A 15 5.71 49.34 26.49
CA GLY A 15 5.33 50.26 27.54
C GLY A 15 3.80 50.42 27.52
N LEU A 16 3.23 50.91 28.63
CA LEU A 16 1.81 51.07 28.90
C LEU A 16 1.19 52.25 28.13
N GLY A 17 -0.02 52.09 27.60
CA GLY A 17 -0.88 53.18 27.12
C GLY A 17 -2.30 52.69 26.80
N THR A 18 -3.31 53.27 27.44
CA THR A 18 -4.76 53.12 27.22
C THR A 18 -5.35 54.48 26.79
N PRO A 19 -6.67 54.62 26.52
CA PRO A 19 -7.59 53.86 25.66
C PRO A 19 -8.29 54.79 24.63
N HIS A 20 -9.32 54.24 23.94
CA HIS A 20 -10.45 54.96 23.31
C HIS A 20 -10.38 55.21 21.80
N GLN A 21 -10.99 54.31 21.02
CA GLN A 21 -12.02 54.72 20.06
C GLN A 21 -12.95 53.55 19.72
N SER A 22 -14.19 53.71 20.15
CA SER A 22 -15.37 53.00 19.68
C SER A 22 -15.59 53.30 18.20
N GLU A 23 -15.64 52.27 17.36
CA GLU A 23 -16.29 52.38 16.06
C GLU A 23 -17.22 51.19 15.82
N SER A 24 -18.28 51.53 15.12
CA SER A 24 -19.59 50.91 15.10
C SER A 24 -19.64 49.57 14.37
N LEU A 25 -20.42 48.69 14.97
CA LEU A 25 -21.01 47.47 14.42
C LEU A 25 -21.40 47.59 12.92
N HIS A 26 -20.80 46.74 12.07
CA HIS A 26 -21.41 46.29 10.81
C HIS A 26 -21.35 44.75 10.75
N PRO A 27 -22.43 44.07 10.37
CA PRO A 27 -22.54 42.62 10.47
C PRO A 27 -21.87 41.95 9.26
N CYS A 28 -20.72 41.30 9.48
CA CYS A 28 -20.24 40.30 8.53
C CYS A 28 -21.03 39.01 8.73
N HIS A 29 -22.03 38.87 7.86
CA HIS A 29 -22.66 37.62 7.39
C HIS A 29 -22.03 36.34 7.97
N VAL A 30 -22.79 35.63 8.81
CA VAL A 30 -22.53 34.20 9.05
C VAL A 30 -22.65 33.53 7.68
N ARG A 31 -21.52 33.13 7.10
CA ARG A 31 -21.52 32.17 6.00
C ARG A 31 -21.95 30.86 6.63
N ASP A 32 -23.06 30.31 6.15
CA ASP A 32 -23.54 28.98 6.53
C ASP A 32 -22.41 27.96 6.28
N GLN A 33 -21.62 27.68 7.32
CA GLN A 33 -20.59 26.64 7.33
C GLN A 33 -21.22 25.25 7.56
N ARG A 34 -22.55 25.18 7.51
CA ARG A 34 -23.35 23.97 7.68
C ARG A 34 -23.55 23.24 6.34
N THR A 35 -23.59 23.96 5.22
CA THR A 35 -23.69 23.39 3.87
C THR A 35 -22.37 22.81 3.33
N THR A 36 -21.23 23.38 3.71
CA THR A 36 -19.90 22.88 3.31
C THR A 36 -19.53 21.59 4.05
N ALA A 37 -19.76 21.50 5.36
CA ALA A 37 -19.45 20.28 6.13
C ALA A 37 -20.30 19.07 5.71
N ALA A 38 -21.60 19.28 5.45
CA ALA A 38 -22.50 18.22 4.97
C ALA A 38 -22.15 17.76 3.54
N SER A 39 -21.70 18.67 2.68
CA SER A 39 -21.25 18.34 1.32
C SER A 39 -19.88 17.64 1.31
N ILE A 40 -18.98 18.01 2.22
CA ILE A 40 -17.68 17.35 2.42
C ILE A 40 -17.87 15.91 2.91
N MET A 41 -18.74 15.65 3.90
CA MET A 41 -18.99 14.27 4.36
C MET A 41 -19.57 13.37 3.27
N LYS A 42 -20.43 13.91 2.39
CA LYS A 42 -20.96 13.21 1.22
C LYS A 42 -19.89 12.91 0.17
N LEU A 43 -19.01 13.87 -0.10
CA LEU A 43 -17.88 13.67 -1.01
C LEU A 43 -16.88 12.64 -0.47
N VAL A 44 -16.58 12.68 0.83
CA VAL A 44 -15.70 11.71 1.48
C VAL A 44 -16.31 10.31 1.46
N THR A 45 -17.61 10.16 1.73
CA THR A 45 -18.27 8.84 1.65
C THR A 45 -18.34 8.31 0.23
N VAL A 46 -18.60 9.15 -0.78
CA VAL A 46 -18.53 8.74 -2.19
C VAL A 46 -17.11 8.33 -2.58
N LEU A 47 -16.08 9.08 -2.17
CA LEU A 47 -14.68 8.72 -2.40
C LEU A 47 -14.29 7.40 -1.74
N MET A 48 -14.71 7.18 -0.49
CA MET A 48 -14.48 5.91 0.20
C MET A 48 -15.20 4.76 -0.52
N LEU A 49 -16.46 4.93 -0.91
CA LEU A 49 -17.21 3.90 -1.64
C LEU A 49 -16.65 3.59 -3.03
N VAL A 50 -15.97 4.54 -3.68
CA VAL A 50 -15.26 4.31 -4.95
C VAL A 50 -13.90 3.66 -4.72
N ALA A 51 -13.23 3.97 -3.61
CA ALA A 51 -11.98 3.33 -3.23
C ALA A 51 -12.17 1.91 -2.68
N LEU A 52 -13.31 1.61 -2.03
CA LEU A 52 -13.60 0.29 -1.46
C LEU A 52 -13.48 -0.86 -2.48
N PRO A 53 -14.09 -0.78 -3.69
CA PRO A 53 -13.92 -1.78 -4.73
C PRO A 53 -12.47 -1.96 -5.18
N LEU A 54 -11.66 -0.89 -5.15
CA LEU A 54 -10.24 -0.93 -5.51
C LEU A 54 -9.39 -1.53 -4.38
N TYR A 55 -9.75 -1.27 -3.12
CA TYR A 55 -9.15 -1.92 -1.95
C TYR A 55 -9.57 -3.39 -1.81
N CYS A 56 -10.72 -3.77 -2.38
CA CYS A 56 -11.21 -5.15 -2.42
C CYS A 56 -10.84 -5.88 -3.72
N TYR A 57 -9.93 -5.35 -4.54
CA TYR A 57 -9.44 -6.07 -5.71
C TYR A 57 -8.51 -7.20 -5.25
N ALA A 58 -9.09 -8.40 -5.11
CA ALA A 58 -8.48 -9.57 -4.50
C ALA A 58 -7.40 -10.18 -5.40
N GLY A 59 -6.17 -9.74 -5.22
CA GLY A 59 -4.97 -10.44 -5.69
C GLY A 59 -4.47 -11.44 -4.66
N SER A 60 -3.23 -11.87 -4.80
CA SER A 60 -2.52 -12.63 -3.77
C SER A 60 -2.11 -11.77 -2.56
N GLY A 61 -2.38 -10.46 -2.59
CA GLY A 61 -1.81 -9.46 -1.68
C GLY A 61 -0.34 -9.10 -2.01
N CYS A 62 0.29 -9.81 -2.96
CA CYS A 62 1.71 -9.67 -3.27
C CYS A 62 2.00 -9.95 -4.75
N GLN A 63 2.16 -8.89 -5.56
CA GLN A 63 2.49 -9.01 -6.99
C GLN A 63 3.71 -9.91 -7.24
N LEU A 64 4.71 -9.85 -6.36
CA LEU A 64 5.94 -10.63 -6.47
C LEU A 64 5.68 -12.14 -6.36
N LEU A 65 4.72 -12.56 -5.52
CA LEU A 65 4.30 -13.96 -5.43
C LEU A 65 3.58 -14.41 -6.70
N GLU A 66 2.67 -13.59 -7.23
CA GLU A 66 1.98 -13.85 -8.50
C GLU A 66 2.97 -14.04 -9.64
N ASP A 67 3.98 -13.17 -9.74
CA ASP A 67 5.00 -13.25 -10.78
C ASP A 67 5.87 -14.51 -10.64
N VAL A 68 6.23 -14.92 -9.42
CA VAL A 68 6.97 -16.17 -9.17
C VAL A 68 6.14 -17.38 -9.57
N VAL A 69 4.86 -17.41 -9.21
CA VAL A 69 3.94 -18.50 -9.59
C VAL A 69 3.79 -18.56 -11.10
N GLU A 70 3.61 -17.43 -11.77
CA GLU A 70 3.49 -17.38 -13.23
C GLU A 70 4.75 -17.92 -13.90
N LYS A 71 5.94 -17.43 -13.52
CA LYS A 71 7.23 -17.93 -14.03
C LYS A 71 7.44 -19.42 -13.77
N THR A 72 6.92 -19.94 -12.65
CA THR A 72 6.99 -21.37 -12.32
C THR A 72 6.22 -22.20 -13.34
N ILE A 73 5.02 -21.75 -13.73
CA ILE A 73 4.10 -22.49 -14.61
C ILE A 73 4.23 -22.14 -16.10
N THR A 74 5.03 -21.15 -16.49
CA THR A 74 5.35 -20.84 -17.90
C THR A 74 6.15 -22.00 -18.53
N ALA A 75 5.63 -22.64 -19.57
CA ALA A 75 6.27 -23.80 -20.18
C ALA A 75 7.52 -23.43 -21.01
N GLU A 76 7.57 -22.19 -21.50
CA GLU A 76 8.63 -21.65 -22.36
C GLU A 76 9.89 -21.28 -21.57
N LEU A 77 9.78 -21.15 -20.25
CA LEU A 77 10.84 -20.66 -19.39
C LEU A 77 11.72 -21.83 -18.92
N SER A 78 13.01 -21.78 -19.23
CA SER A 78 13.95 -22.83 -18.85
C SER A 78 14.22 -22.86 -17.34
N PRO A 79 14.75 -23.96 -16.78
CA PRO A 79 15.13 -24.01 -15.36
C PRO A 79 16.16 -22.97 -14.95
N ALA A 80 17.10 -22.62 -15.82
CA ALA A 80 18.11 -21.60 -15.54
C ALA A 80 17.49 -20.19 -15.49
N GLU A 81 16.65 -19.84 -16.48
CA GLU A 81 15.92 -18.57 -16.49
C GLU A 81 14.97 -18.46 -15.29
N TYR A 82 14.37 -19.57 -14.86
CA TYR A 82 13.54 -19.58 -13.65
C TYR A 82 14.34 -19.22 -12.40
N VAL A 83 15.48 -19.89 -12.19
CA VAL A 83 16.38 -19.62 -11.06
C VAL A 83 16.85 -18.17 -11.06
N GLU A 84 17.28 -17.65 -12.20
CA GLU A 84 17.68 -16.25 -12.35
C GLU A 84 16.54 -15.31 -11.96
N ALA A 85 15.32 -15.60 -12.43
CA ALA A 85 14.15 -14.77 -12.19
C ALA A 85 13.64 -14.77 -10.73
N ILE A 86 14.14 -15.69 -9.88
CA ILE A 86 13.80 -15.79 -8.46
C ILE A 86 15.03 -15.75 -7.54
N GLN A 87 16.18 -15.33 -8.05
CA GLN A 87 17.48 -15.43 -7.36
C GLN A 87 17.49 -14.75 -5.98
N GLU A 88 16.72 -13.67 -5.82
CA GLU A 88 16.56 -12.96 -4.53
C GLU A 88 16.05 -13.88 -3.40
N PHE A 89 15.35 -14.97 -3.74
CA PHE A 89 14.79 -15.95 -2.80
C PHE A 89 15.62 -17.23 -2.66
N ILE A 90 16.80 -17.28 -3.28
CA ILE A 90 17.68 -18.45 -3.27
C ILE A 90 18.87 -18.14 -2.36
N PRO A 91 18.83 -18.54 -1.06
CA PRO A 91 19.89 -18.23 -0.12
C PRO A 91 21.14 -19.12 -0.28
N ASP A 92 20.99 -20.29 -0.90
CA ASP A 92 22.03 -21.30 -0.99
C ASP A 92 21.83 -22.27 -2.16
N GLU A 93 22.89 -23.04 -2.45
CA GLU A 93 22.93 -24.04 -3.53
C GLU A 93 21.86 -25.14 -3.36
N ALA A 94 21.51 -25.49 -2.12
CA ALA A 94 20.48 -26.49 -1.86
C ALA A 94 19.10 -25.99 -2.31
N THR A 95 18.79 -24.73 -2.04
CA THR A 95 17.55 -24.06 -2.47
C THR A 95 17.54 -23.88 -3.98
N GLU A 96 18.68 -23.54 -4.59
CA GLU A 96 18.82 -23.44 -6.05
C GLU A 96 18.48 -24.79 -6.71
N LYS A 97 19.06 -25.87 -6.22
CA LYS A 97 18.79 -27.22 -6.71
C LYS A 97 17.32 -27.61 -6.56
N ALA A 98 16.69 -27.24 -5.44
CA ALA A 98 15.27 -27.46 -5.23
C ALA A 98 14.41 -26.66 -6.21
N ALA A 99 14.77 -25.39 -6.49
CA ALA A 99 14.09 -24.55 -7.47
C ALA A 99 14.18 -25.13 -8.90
N ILE A 100 15.37 -25.63 -9.29
CA ILE A 100 15.57 -26.31 -10.58
C ILE A 100 14.67 -27.55 -10.66
N GLN A 101 14.67 -28.39 -9.62
CA GLN A 101 13.83 -29.60 -9.58
C GLN A 101 12.34 -29.28 -9.63
N LEU A 102 11.90 -28.27 -8.87
CA LEU A 102 10.53 -27.78 -8.89
C LEU A 102 10.13 -27.38 -10.31
N LYS A 103 10.94 -26.54 -10.97
CA LYS A 103 10.66 -26.11 -12.34
C LYS A 103 10.60 -27.26 -13.32
N GLN A 104 11.52 -28.22 -13.22
CA GLN A 104 11.50 -29.43 -14.05
C GLN A 104 10.23 -30.26 -13.85
N CYS A 105 9.64 -30.29 -12.65
CA CYS A 105 8.37 -30.98 -12.42
C CYS A 105 7.21 -30.29 -13.16
N TYR A 106 7.18 -28.96 -13.21
CA TYR A 106 6.17 -28.20 -13.97
C TYR A 106 6.36 -28.35 -15.48
N LEU A 107 7.60 -28.39 -15.98
CA LEU A 107 7.88 -28.63 -17.40
C LEU A 107 7.46 -30.02 -17.90
N LYS A 108 7.21 -30.97 -16.98
CA LYS A 108 6.66 -32.30 -17.31
C LYS A 108 5.13 -32.33 -17.38
N GLN A 109 4.46 -31.27 -16.93
CA GLN A 109 3.01 -31.18 -16.97
C GLN A 109 2.51 -30.84 -18.39
N SER A 110 1.26 -31.17 -18.69
CA SER A 110 0.63 -30.73 -19.94
C SER A 110 0.25 -29.25 -19.86
N ASN A 111 0.11 -28.59 -21.02
CA ASN A 111 -0.38 -27.22 -21.08
C ASN A 111 -1.78 -27.06 -20.44
N GLU A 112 -2.63 -28.09 -20.52
CA GLU A 112 -3.92 -28.13 -19.85
C GLU A 112 -3.76 -28.07 -18.33
N THR A 113 -2.90 -28.93 -17.76
CA THR A 113 -2.63 -28.95 -16.32
C THR A 113 -2.01 -27.65 -15.82
N LEU A 114 -1.07 -27.07 -16.57
CA LEU A 114 -0.47 -25.76 -16.24
C LEU A 114 -1.53 -24.64 -16.24
N ASN A 115 -2.45 -24.66 -17.22
CA ASN A 115 -3.53 -23.71 -17.30
C ASN A 115 -4.56 -23.89 -16.16
N ASP A 116 -4.89 -25.13 -15.80
CA ASP A 116 -5.80 -25.40 -14.68
C ASP A 116 -5.18 -25.03 -13.34
N PHE A 117 -3.88 -25.23 -13.17
CA PHE A 117 -3.16 -24.72 -12.01
C PHE A 117 -3.24 -23.19 -11.93
N ARG A 118 -3.06 -22.48 -13.06
CA ARG A 118 -3.24 -21.02 -13.11
C ARG A 118 -4.63 -20.60 -12.66
N LYS A 119 -5.68 -21.26 -13.15
CA LYS A 119 -7.07 -20.99 -12.74
C LYS A 119 -7.28 -21.26 -11.26
N MET A 120 -6.71 -22.35 -10.73
CA MET A 120 -6.77 -22.69 -9.31
C MET A 120 -6.15 -21.58 -8.46
N MET A 121 -4.93 -21.13 -8.79
CA MET A 121 -4.26 -20.04 -8.06
C MET A 121 -5.06 -18.74 -8.12
N ASN A 122 -5.56 -18.36 -9.30
CA ASN A 122 -6.44 -17.19 -9.44
C ASN A 122 -7.71 -17.30 -8.59
N SER A 123 -8.33 -18.47 -8.52
CA SER A 123 -9.50 -18.71 -7.67
C SER A 123 -9.15 -18.58 -6.18
N MET A 124 -7.97 -19.06 -5.76
CA MET A 124 -7.51 -18.92 -4.39
C MET A 124 -7.28 -17.46 -4.02
N TYR A 125 -6.56 -16.70 -4.85
CA TYR A 125 -6.30 -15.28 -4.64
C TYR A 125 -7.59 -14.45 -4.55
N ASN A 126 -8.56 -14.73 -5.43
CA ASN A 126 -9.83 -14.02 -5.45
C ASN A 126 -10.86 -14.53 -4.42
N SER A 127 -10.49 -15.48 -3.56
CA SER A 127 -11.39 -16.02 -2.55
C SER A 127 -11.56 -15.09 -1.36
N ALA A 128 -12.71 -15.16 -0.69
CA ALA A 128 -12.95 -14.43 0.56
C ALA A 128 -11.94 -14.78 1.67
N TYR A 129 -11.24 -15.91 1.55
CA TYR A 129 -10.19 -16.34 2.49
C TYR A 129 -8.86 -15.63 2.25
N CYS A 130 -8.55 -15.23 1.01
CA CYS A 130 -7.36 -14.43 0.69
C CYS A 130 -7.63 -12.92 0.73
N ALA A 131 -8.89 -12.48 0.66
CA ALA A 131 -9.28 -11.06 0.72
C ALA A 131 -8.68 -10.20 1.85
N PRO A 132 -8.29 -10.74 3.04
CA PRO A 132 -7.61 -9.94 4.06
C PRO A 132 -6.16 -9.55 3.73
N PHE A 133 -5.54 -10.15 2.71
CA PHE A 133 -4.15 -9.96 2.31
C PHE A 133 -4.07 -9.17 1.01
#